data_AF-A0AAE3NK64-F1
#
_entry.id   AF-A0AAE3NK64-F1
#
_cell.length_a   1.000
_cell.length_b   1.000
_cell.length_c   1.000
_cell.angle_alpha   90.00
_cell.angle_beta   90.00
_cell.angle_gamma   90.00
#
_symmetry.space_group_name_H-M   'P 1'
#
loop_
_entity.id
_entity.type
_entity.pdbx_description
1 polymer ?
#
loop_
_entity_poly.entity_id
_entity_poly.type
_entity_poly.pdbx_seq_one_letter_code
_entity_poly.pdbx_strand_id
1 'polypeptide(L)'
;MFLLGIVLAAKMPILSDDEYEGLKRFMGLFYEWFEAKPHYPPEMNPVVVLEGLEKKSRAQAKRGLKMAINDCLQMSSDWTPQQVSDADGRFLKHGAPSLSGLRRSQSKKYLSLLKRGRVTSLVDYYFLKGVVDGGGVDISSEEGKKLVSMLSTYEQSAPKE
;
A
#
# COMPACT_ATOMS: atom_id res chain seq x y z
N MET A 1 -24.28 -32.84 12.63
CA MET A 1 -23.01 -33.22 11.96
C MET A 1 -22.64 -32.07 11.03
N PHE A 2 -21.83 -31.11 11.51
CA PHE A 2 -21.43 -29.93 10.73
C PHE A 2 -20.10 -30.23 10.03
N LEU A 3 -20.11 -30.31 8.70
CA LEU A 3 -18.89 -30.31 7.90
C LEU A 3 -18.41 -28.86 7.75
N LEU A 4 -17.33 -28.56 8.48
CA LEU A 4 -16.57 -27.32 8.35
C LEU A 4 -15.96 -27.27 6.95
N GLY A 5 -16.52 -26.43 6.08
CA GLY A 5 -15.89 -26.08 4.80
C GLY A 5 -14.61 -25.30 5.07
N ILE A 6 -13.48 -25.90 4.75
CA ILE A 6 -12.18 -25.21 4.67
C ILE A 6 -12.32 -24.14 3.59
N VAL A 7 -12.49 -22.89 4.00
CA VAL A 7 -12.35 -21.74 3.11
C VAL A 7 -10.88 -21.67 2.75
N LEU A 8 -10.51 -22.15 1.56
CA LEU A 8 -9.21 -21.87 0.97
C LEU A 8 -9.01 -20.35 0.99
N ALA A 9 -8.05 -19.89 1.78
CA ALA A 9 -7.60 -18.51 1.73
C ALA A 9 -7.15 -18.24 0.28
N ALA A 10 -7.87 -17.37 -0.42
CA ALA A 10 -7.49 -16.94 -1.76
C ALA A 10 -6.04 -16.43 -1.70
N LYS A 11 -5.11 -17.15 -2.33
CA LYS A 11 -3.72 -16.70 -2.49
C LYS A 11 -3.79 -15.30 -3.11
N MET A 12 -3.34 -14.30 -2.35
CA MET A 12 -3.12 -12.97 -2.93
C MET A 12 -2.23 -13.13 -4.16
N PRO A 13 -2.46 -12.37 -5.25
CA PRO A 13 -1.51 -12.34 -6.35
C PRO A 13 -0.14 -11.94 -5.77
N ILE A 14 0.80 -12.88 -5.93
CA ILE A 14 2.20 -12.67 -5.60
C ILE A 14 2.65 -11.59 -6.57
N LEU A 15 3.19 -10.50 -6.03
CA LEU A 15 3.77 -9.43 -6.85
C LEU A 15 4.83 -10.08 -7.75
N SER A 16 4.69 -9.94 -9.07
CA SER A 16 5.70 -10.44 -10.00
C SER A 16 7.03 -9.73 -9.73
N ASP A 17 8.13 -10.30 -10.21
CA ASP A 17 9.42 -9.64 -10.02
C ASP A 17 9.51 -8.33 -10.82
N ASP A 18 8.92 -8.26 -12.02
CA ASP A 18 8.82 -7.02 -12.79
C ASP A 18 7.99 -5.95 -12.08
N GLU A 19 6.84 -6.33 -11.53
CA GLU A 19 6.01 -5.43 -10.73
C GLU A 19 6.76 -4.95 -9.49
N TYR A 20 7.53 -5.82 -8.84
CA TYR A 20 8.35 -5.47 -7.70
C TYR A 20 9.42 -4.46 -8.07
N GLU A 21 10.19 -4.68 -9.12
CA GLU A 21 11.25 -3.76 -9.55
C GLU A 21 10.66 -2.42 -10.00
N GLY A 22 9.50 -2.44 -10.67
CA GLY A 22 8.77 -1.22 -11.02
C GLY A 22 8.37 -0.40 -9.78
N LEU A 23 7.80 -1.06 -8.76
CA LEU A 23 7.42 -0.40 -7.50
C LEU A 23 8.64 0.08 -6.70
N LYS A 24 9.73 -0.69 -6.67
CA LYS A 24 10.99 -0.29 -6.02
C LYS A 24 11.54 0.98 -6.67
N ARG A 25 11.52 1.06 -8.00
CA ARG A 25 11.93 2.26 -8.74
C ARG A 25 11.03 3.46 -8.46
N PHE A 26 9.72 3.26 -8.41
CA PHE A 26 8.79 4.31 -8.01
C PHE A 26 9.12 4.85 -6.61
N MET A 27 9.32 3.98 -5.62
CA MET A 27 9.64 4.39 -4.24
C MET A 27 10.93 5.22 -4.17
N GLY A 28 11.98 4.80 -4.88
CA GLY A 28 13.24 5.56 -4.95
C GLY A 28 13.04 6.94 -5.56
N LEU A 29 12.35 7.03 -6.71
CA LEU A 29 12.09 8.30 -7.38
C LEU A 29 11.19 9.23 -6.56
N PHE A 30 10.18 8.69 -5.88
CA PHE A 30 9.31 9.45 -4.99
C PHE A 30 10.12 10.03 -3.83
N TYR A 31 10.99 9.22 -3.22
CA TYR A 31 11.83 9.67 -2.12
C TYR A 31 12.81 10.76 -2.55
N GLU A 32 13.58 10.52 -3.61
CA GLU A 32 14.59 11.47 -4.10
C GLU A 32 14.00 12.82 -4.52
N TRP A 33 12.78 12.81 -5.07
CA TRP A 33 12.18 14.01 -5.62
C TRP A 33 11.35 14.79 -4.60
N PHE A 34 10.65 14.11 -3.70
CA PHE A 34 9.69 14.74 -2.80
C PHE A 34 10.08 14.66 -1.32
N GLU A 35 10.59 13.52 -0.84
CA GLU A 35 10.92 13.31 0.58
C GLU A 35 12.41 13.54 0.92
N ALA A 36 13.25 13.88 -0.05
CA ALA A 36 14.68 14.01 0.17
C ALA A 36 14.99 15.09 1.20
N LYS A 37 15.30 14.67 2.43
CA LYS A 37 15.72 15.59 3.51
C LYS A 37 17.25 15.65 3.53
N PRO A 38 17.88 16.83 3.44
CA PRO A 38 19.33 17.00 3.33
C PRO A 38 20.17 16.36 4.46
N HIS A 39 19.54 15.97 5.58
CA HIS A 39 20.23 15.55 6.80
C HIS A 39 20.01 14.08 7.17
N TYR A 40 19.30 13.29 6.34
CA TYR A 40 19.18 11.86 6.62
C TYR A 40 20.44 11.10 6.19
N PRO A 41 20.91 10.14 7.02
CA PRO A 41 22.01 9.30 6.63
C PRO A 41 21.66 8.46 5.39
N PRO A 42 22.62 8.17 4.48
CA PRO A 42 22.37 7.33 3.29
C PRO A 42 21.74 5.97 3.61
N GLU A 43 22.05 5.38 4.76
CA GLU A 43 21.47 4.12 5.25
C GLU A 43 19.97 4.20 5.59
N MET A 44 19.41 5.40 5.75
CA MET A 44 17.97 5.61 5.90
C MET A 44 17.24 5.80 4.56
N ASN A 45 17.95 5.77 3.43
CA ASN A 45 17.31 5.76 2.13
C ASN A 45 16.39 4.50 2.03
N PRO A 46 15.10 4.67 1.71
CA PRO A 46 14.15 3.56 1.72
C PRO A 46 14.52 2.44 0.76
N VAL A 47 15.23 2.73 -0.34
CA VAL A 47 15.74 1.70 -1.27
C VAL A 47 16.84 0.87 -0.61
N VAL A 48 17.77 1.51 0.12
CA VAL A 48 18.85 0.83 0.86
C VAL A 48 18.28 -0.05 1.97
N VAL A 49 17.30 0.46 2.72
CA VAL A 49 16.59 -0.33 3.75
C VAL A 49 15.90 -1.54 3.13
N LEU A 50 15.23 -1.35 1.99
CA LEU A 50 14.55 -2.43 1.27
C LEU A 50 15.54 -3.50 0.78
N GLU A 51 16.70 -3.13 0.27
CA GLU A 51 17.78 -4.05 -0.12
C GLU A 51 18.30 -4.89 1.06
N GLY A 52 18.38 -4.29 2.25
CA GLY A 52 18.67 -5.02 3.48
C GLY A 52 17.62 -6.08 3.81
N LEU A 53 16.34 -5.78 3.58
CA LEU A 53 15.24 -6.74 3.75
C LEU A 53 15.25 -7.83 2.68
N GLU A 54 15.58 -7.50 1.42
CA GLU A 54 15.68 -8.46 0.31
C GLU A 54 16.67 -9.58 0.65
N LYS A 55 17.83 -9.24 1.22
CA LYS A 55 18.88 -10.19 1.64
C LYS A 55 18.40 -11.15 2.73
N LYS A 56 17.47 -10.72 3.59
CA LYS A 56 16.94 -11.53 4.69
C LYS A 56 15.73 -12.37 4.25
N SER A 57 14.79 -11.75 3.52
CA SER A 57 13.58 -12.40 3.05
C SER A 57 12.90 -11.58 1.94
N ARG A 58 12.90 -12.12 0.71
CA ARG A 58 12.19 -11.54 -0.44
C ARG A 58 10.69 -11.36 -0.16
N ALA A 59 10.08 -12.27 0.59
CA ALA A 59 8.67 -12.17 0.98
C ALA A 59 8.41 -10.97 1.91
N GLN A 60 9.27 -10.75 2.90
CA GLN A 60 9.17 -9.57 3.77
C GLN A 60 9.45 -8.27 2.99
N ALA A 61 10.44 -8.26 2.09
CA ALA A 61 10.71 -7.12 1.23
C ALA A 61 9.51 -6.78 0.34
N LYS A 62 8.86 -7.78 -0.28
CA LYS A 62 7.60 -7.59 -1.05
C LYS A 62 6.48 -6.99 -0.19
N ARG A 63 6.38 -7.38 1.08
CA ARG A 63 5.40 -6.82 2.01
C ARG A 63 5.72 -5.37 2.38
N GLY A 64 6.98 -5.09 2.75
CA GLY A 64 7.48 -3.75 3.10
C GLY A 64 7.30 -2.77 1.97
N LEU A 65 7.68 -3.15 0.75
CA LEU A 65 7.49 -2.32 -0.43
C LEU A 65 6.01 -1.98 -0.64
N LYS A 66 5.09 -2.94 -0.52
CA LYS A 66 3.65 -2.65 -0.63
C LYS A 66 3.15 -1.62 0.40
N MET A 67 3.69 -1.63 1.61
CA MET A 67 3.34 -0.63 2.63
C MET A 67 3.89 0.75 2.25
N ALA A 68 5.18 0.83 1.90
CA ALA A 68 5.81 2.08 1.48
C ALA A 68 5.12 2.73 0.27
N ILE A 69 4.64 1.93 -0.70
CA ILE A 69 3.86 2.45 -1.83
C ILE A 69 2.55 3.08 -1.35
N ASN A 70 1.83 2.46 -0.40
CA ASN A 70 0.61 3.05 0.14
C ASN A 70 0.92 4.39 0.84
N ASP A 71 2.02 4.47 1.59
CA ASP A 71 2.44 5.70 2.24
C ASP A 71 2.72 6.80 1.22
N CYS A 72 3.40 6.49 0.10
CA CYS A 72 3.62 7.45 -0.99
C CYS A 72 2.30 7.95 -1.60
N LEU A 73 1.32 7.07 -1.76
CA LEU A 73 0.00 7.45 -2.28
C LEU A 73 -0.76 8.35 -1.29
N GLN A 74 -0.63 8.09 0.01
CA GLN A 74 -1.24 8.89 1.06
C GLN A 74 -0.56 10.27 1.17
N MET A 75 0.77 10.33 1.22
CA MET A 75 1.53 11.59 1.32
C MET A 75 1.28 12.51 0.11
N SER A 76 0.88 11.95 -1.03
CA SER A 76 0.58 12.71 -2.22
C SER A 76 -0.91 13.04 -2.41
N SER A 77 -1.81 12.61 -1.51
CA SER A 77 -3.27 12.71 -1.70
C SER A 77 -3.73 14.09 -2.13
N ASP A 78 -3.13 15.12 -1.54
CA ASP A 78 -3.54 16.52 -1.68
C ASP A 78 -2.76 17.25 -2.79
N TRP A 79 -1.96 16.52 -3.58
CA TRP A 79 -1.25 17.09 -4.72
C TRP A 79 -2.23 17.61 -5.77
N THR A 80 -1.95 18.81 -6.27
CA THR A 80 -2.67 19.42 -7.39
C THR A 80 -2.53 18.59 -8.67
N PRO A 81 -3.45 18.76 -9.64
CA PRO A 81 -3.33 18.06 -10.93
C PRO A 81 -1.98 18.30 -11.63
N GLN A 82 -1.40 19.50 -11.51
CA GLN A 82 -0.09 19.79 -12.09
C GLN A 82 1.03 18.99 -11.42
N GLN A 83 1.08 18.96 -10.07
CA GLN A 83 2.06 18.16 -9.33
C GLN A 83 1.96 16.66 -9.67
N VAL A 84 0.74 16.13 -9.83
CA VAL A 84 0.52 14.74 -10.26
C VAL A 84 1.03 14.52 -11.69
N SER A 85 0.76 15.45 -12.61
CA SER A 85 1.24 15.36 -14.00
C SER A 85 2.77 15.38 -14.08
N ASP A 86 3.42 16.26 -13.30
CA ASP A 86 4.88 16.36 -13.25
C ASP A 86 5.50 15.07 -12.68
N ALA A 87 4.88 14.51 -11.63
CA ALA A 87 5.28 13.23 -11.03
C ALA A 87 5.16 12.08 -12.04
N ASP A 88 4.01 11.98 -12.71
CA ASP A 88 3.74 10.94 -13.70
C ASP A 88 4.75 11.00 -14.85
N GLY A 89 5.01 12.21 -15.39
CA GLY A 89 6.00 12.40 -16.44
C GLY A 89 7.41 11.97 -16.02
N ARG A 90 7.83 12.34 -14.79
CA ARG A 90 9.12 11.94 -14.23
C ARG A 90 9.20 10.42 -14.05
N PHE A 91 8.23 9.81 -13.37
CA PHE A 91 8.27 8.38 -13.06
C PHE A 91 8.26 7.52 -14.34
N LEU A 92 7.41 7.87 -15.31
CA LEU A 92 7.34 7.17 -16.59
C LEU A 92 8.64 7.31 -17.40
N LYS A 93 9.24 8.51 -17.44
CA LYS A 93 10.53 8.74 -18.12
C LYS A 93 11.64 7.86 -17.57
N HIS A 94 11.59 7.54 -16.28
CA HIS A 94 12.57 6.67 -15.61
C HIS A 94 12.12 5.19 -15.55
N GLY A 95 11.04 4.81 -16.23
CA GLY A 95 10.58 3.42 -16.29
C GLY A 95 9.96 2.91 -15.00
N ALA A 96 9.42 3.79 -14.17
CA ALA A 96 8.59 3.45 -13.02
C ALA A 96 7.09 3.61 -13.38
N PRO A 97 6.18 2.92 -12.66
CA PRO A 97 4.75 3.20 -12.76
C PRO A 97 4.43 4.66 -12.46
N SER A 98 3.39 5.20 -13.09
CA SER A 98 2.90 6.55 -12.77
C SER A 98 2.12 6.56 -11.46
N LEU A 99 2.12 7.70 -10.76
CA LEU A 99 1.32 7.93 -9.56
C LEU A 99 -0.18 7.75 -9.84
N SER A 100 -0.67 8.30 -10.95
CA SER A 100 -2.08 8.12 -11.37
C SER A 100 -2.41 6.66 -11.67
N GLY A 101 -1.47 5.89 -12.24
CA GLY A 101 -1.61 4.46 -12.47
C GLY A 101 -1.77 3.68 -11.17
N LEU A 102 -0.92 3.98 -10.19
CA LEU A 102 -0.97 3.36 -8.87
C LEU A 102 -2.25 3.73 -8.10
N ARG A 103 -2.67 5.00 -8.12
CA ARG A 103 -3.95 5.44 -7.52
C ARG A 103 -5.14 4.69 -8.11
N ARG A 104 -5.21 4.52 -9.43
CA ARG A 104 -6.29 3.74 -10.07
C ARG A 104 -6.30 2.27 -9.62
N SER A 105 -5.12 1.64 -9.49
CA SER A 105 -5.02 0.29 -8.93
C SER A 105 -5.51 0.25 -7.48
N GLN A 106 -5.16 1.28 -6.71
CA GLN A 106 -5.61 1.47 -5.33
C GLN A 106 -7.14 1.54 -5.21
N SER A 107 -7.80 2.35 -6.05
CA SER A 107 -9.27 2.46 -6.07
C SER A 107 -9.94 1.14 -6.40
N LYS A 108 -9.41 0.36 -7.35
CA LYS A 108 -9.92 -0.98 -7.66
C LYS A 108 -9.78 -1.93 -6.47
N LYS A 109 -8.64 -1.91 -5.79
CA LYS A 109 -8.41 -2.69 -4.57
C LYS A 109 -9.40 -2.28 -3.48
N TYR A 110 -9.58 -0.98 -3.26
CA TYR A 110 -10.52 -0.43 -2.29
C TYR A 110 -11.95 -0.92 -2.53
N LEU A 111 -12.47 -0.78 -3.76
CA LEU A 111 -13.79 -1.28 -4.13
C LEU A 111 -13.91 -2.80 -3.96
N SER A 112 -12.86 -3.55 -4.30
CA SER A 112 -12.83 -4.99 -4.08
C SER A 112 -12.89 -5.37 -2.59
N LEU A 113 -12.22 -4.62 -1.72
CA LEU A 113 -12.24 -4.85 -0.27
C LEU A 113 -13.60 -4.49 0.33
N LEU A 114 -14.17 -3.36 -0.08
CA LEU A 114 -15.53 -2.95 0.30
C LEU A 114 -16.57 -4.00 -0.12
N LYS A 115 -16.49 -4.52 -1.34
CA LYS A 115 -17.36 -5.58 -1.83
C LYS A 115 -17.18 -6.87 -1.02
N ARG A 116 -15.94 -7.22 -0.67
CA ARG A 116 -15.62 -8.40 0.14
C ARG A 116 -16.11 -8.27 1.59
N GLY A 117 -16.15 -7.06 2.14
CA GLY A 117 -16.69 -6.78 3.47
C GLY A 117 -15.87 -7.35 4.64
N ARG A 118 -14.64 -7.84 4.39
CA ARG A 118 -13.73 -8.33 5.44
C ARG A 118 -12.26 -8.13 5.10
N VAL A 119 -11.46 -7.85 6.13
CA VAL A 119 -9.99 -7.84 6.08
C VAL A 119 -9.48 -9.22 6.47
N THR A 120 -8.51 -9.74 5.70
CA THR A 120 -7.99 -11.12 5.88
C THR A 120 -6.48 -11.18 5.95
N SER A 121 -5.81 -10.03 5.81
CA SER A 121 -4.36 -9.93 5.85
C SER A 121 -3.95 -8.59 6.44
N LEU A 122 -2.77 -8.56 7.06
CA LEU A 122 -2.20 -7.33 7.61
C LEU A 122 -1.98 -6.25 6.54
N VAL A 123 -1.72 -6.66 5.30
CA VAL A 123 -1.56 -5.72 4.18
C VAL A 123 -2.87 -5.04 3.83
N ASP A 124 -3.98 -5.78 3.86
CA ASP A 124 -5.31 -5.19 3.66
C ASP A 124 -5.75 -4.36 4.86
N TYR A 125 -5.32 -4.73 6.07
CA TYR A 125 -5.55 -3.96 7.29
C TYR A 125 -4.90 -2.57 7.19
N TYR A 126 -3.58 -2.51 7.00
CA TYR A 126 -2.88 -1.21 6.91
C TYR A 126 -3.33 -0.39 5.70
N PHE A 127 -3.73 -1.06 4.62
CA PHE A 127 -4.33 -0.38 3.48
C PHE A 127 -5.62 0.36 3.85
N LEU A 128 -6.61 -0.32 4.47
CA LEU A 128 -7.87 0.33 4.83
C LEU A 128 -7.71 1.29 6.01
N LYS A 129 -6.80 1.00 6.93
CA LYS A 129 -6.45 1.90 8.03
C LYS A 129 -5.91 3.23 7.50
N GLY A 130 -5.02 3.20 6.51
CA GLY A 130 -4.53 4.41 5.84
C GLY A 130 -5.64 5.20 5.14
N VAL A 131 -6.65 4.54 4.55
CA VAL A 131 -7.82 5.22 3.95
C VAL A 131 -8.64 5.96 5.01
N VAL A 132 -8.88 5.32 6.17
CA VAL A 132 -9.63 5.91 7.29
C VAL A 132 -8.84 7.05 7.94
N ASP A 133 -7.57 6.82 8.27
CA ASP A 133 -6.70 7.80 8.94
C ASP A 133 -6.36 8.99 8.03
N GLY A 134 -6.28 8.76 6.72
CA GLY A 134 -6.00 9.79 5.72
C GLY A 134 -7.19 10.66 5.36
N GLY A 135 -8.34 10.49 6.01
CA GLY A 135 -9.55 11.31 5.77
C GLY A 135 -10.23 11.06 4.42
N GLY A 136 -9.89 9.97 3.72
CA GLY A 136 -10.47 9.63 2.40
C GLY A 136 -11.93 9.19 2.46
N VAL A 137 -12.48 8.96 3.67
CA VAL A 137 -13.85 8.58 3.94
C VAL A 137 -14.33 9.29 5.19
N ASP A 138 -15.55 9.84 5.14
CA ASP A 138 -16.25 10.31 6.33
C ASP A 138 -16.61 9.11 7.23
N ILE A 139 -16.00 9.03 8.41
CA ILE A 139 -16.21 7.94 9.37
C ILE A 139 -17.64 7.84 9.91
N SER A 140 -18.43 8.92 9.81
CA SER A 140 -19.84 8.94 10.21
C SER A 140 -20.79 8.38 9.14
N SER A 141 -20.30 8.26 7.90
CA SER A 141 -21.05 7.67 6.79
C SER A 141 -21.21 6.15 6.97
N GLU A 142 -22.18 5.56 6.24
CA GLU A 142 -22.37 4.10 6.25
C GLU A 142 -21.15 3.35 5.74
N GLU A 143 -20.43 3.92 4.76
CA GLU A 143 -19.17 3.38 4.27
C GLU A 143 -18.08 3.45 5.35
N GLY A 144 -17.96 4.58 6.04
CA GLY A 144 -17.02 4.78 7.14
C GLY A 144 -17.25 3.80 8.29
N LYS A 145 -18.50 3.65 8.75
CA LYS A 145 -18.87 2.65 9.77
C LYS A 145 -18.51 1.23 9.35
N LYS A 146 -18.75 0.89 8.08
CA LYS A 146 -18.41 -0.42 7.52
C LYS A 146 -16.90 -0.67 7.54
N LEU A 147 -16.09 0.31 7.13
CA LEU A 147 -14.64 0.20 7.17
C LEU A 147 -14.11 0.03 8.60
N VAL A 148 -14.59 0.83 9.53
CA VAL A 148 -14.20 0.73 10.96
C VAL A 148 -14.55 -0.66 11.50
N SER A 149 -15.75 -1.17 11.23
CA SER A 149 -16.16 -2.52 11.62
C SER A 149 -15.25 -3.61 11.04
N MET A 150 -14.88 -3.50 9.76
CA MET A 150 -13.95 -4.42 9.11
C MET A 150 -12.56 -4.43 9.76
N LEU A 151 -12.04 -3.26 10.15
CA LEU A 151 -10.75 -3.11 10.85
C LEU A 151 -10.82 -3.69 12.27
N SER A 152 -11.82 -3.32 13.06
CA SER A 152 -12.01 -3.85 14.42
C SER A 152 -12.17 -5.37 14.44
N THR A 153 -12.87 -5.95 13.46
CA THR A 153 -13.04 -7.41 13.35
C THR A 153 -11.70 -8.11 13.10
N TYR A 154 -10.84 -7.52 12.27
CA TYR A 154 -9.50 -8.07 12.03
C TYR A 154 -8.61 -7.97 13.28
N GLU A 155 -8.64 -6.84 13.99
CA GLU A 155 -7.89 -6.66 15.25
C GLU A 155 -8.32 -7.65 16.33
N GLN A 156 -9.61 -7.95 16.43
CA GLN A 156 -10.15 -8.93 17.39
C GLN A 156 -9.79 -10.38 17.05
N SER A 157 -9.56 -10.67 15.77
CA SER A 157 -9.23 -12.02 15.29
C SER A 157 -7.72 -12.25 15.11
N ALA A 158 -6.92 -11.19 15.15
CA ALA A 158 -5.47 -11.29 15.14
C ALA A 158 -4.97 -11.89 16.46
N PRO A 159 -3.99 -12.81 16.44
CA PRO A 159 -3.35 -13.28 17.67
C PRO A 159 -2.81 -12.08 18.44
N LYS A 160 -3.21 -11.95 19.72
CA LYS A 160 -2.55 -11.02 20.63
C LYS A 160 -1.16 -11.59 20.93
N GLU A 161 -0.13 -10.79 20.69
CA GLU A 161 1.25 -11.10 21.09
C GLU A 161 1.34 -11.30 22.61
#